data_AF-Q7Y1E6-F1
#
_entry.id   AF-Q7Y1E6-F1
#
_cell.length_a   1.000
_cell.length_b   1.000
_cell.length_c   1.000
_cell.angle_alpha   90.00
_cell.angle_beta   90.00
_cell.angle_gamma   90.00
#
_symmetry.space_group_name_H-M   'P 1'
#
loop_
_entity.id
_entity.type
_entity.pdbx_description
1 polymer ?
#
loop_
_entity_poly.entity_id
_entity_poly.type
_entity_poly.pdbx_seq_one_letter_code
_entity_poly.pdbx_strand_id
1 'polypeptide(L)'
;MAAGSGSGSNPKDYQDPPPAPLVDTGELGKWSLYRAAIAEFTATLLLVCISVSTVIGEKRQSGEGGAGVLGIAWAFGGLIFVLVYCTAGISGGHMNPAVTFAMVLARRVSLPRAALYTMAQCVGAVCGAGLARAMHGGGQYARHGGGANELAAGYSAGAGVVAEMVGTFVLVYTVFSATDPKRKARDSHVPVLAPLPIGLAVLVVHLATIPITGTGINPARSLGPALVLGLGTTKAWSHLWIFWVGPFAGAAAAMIYHHYILRGAAAKAFASSSYRSPHF
;
A
#
# COMPACT_ATOMS: atom_id res chain seq x y z
N MET A 1 -30.89 49.45 19.02
CA MET A 1 -30.80 48.73 17.73
C MET A 1 -29.54 47.88 17.79
N ALA A 2 -29.65 46.60 18.15
CA ALA A 2 -28.50 45.72 18.36
C ALA A 2 -28.19 44.96 17.07
N ALA A 3 -26.99 45.19 16.53
CA ALA A 3 -26.46 44.53 15.35
C ALA A 3 -26.09 43.07 15.68
N GLY A 4 -26.69 42.11 14.95
CA GLY A 4 -26.27 40.72 14.96
C GLY A 4 -25.14 40.50 13.95
N SER A 5 -23.91 40.33 14.43
CA SER A 5 -22.78 39.88 13.61
C SER A 5 -22.87 38.37 13.40
N GLY A 6 -23.61 37.94 12.38
CA GLY A 6 -23.57 36.56 11.89
C GLY A 6 -22.30 36.36 11.06
N SER A 7 -21.32 35.63 11.60
CA SER A 7 -20.18 35.13 10.82
C SER A 7 -20.68 34.06 9.86
N GLY A 8 -21.06 34.46 8.65
CA GLY A 8 -21.48 33.55 7.58
C GLY A 8 -20.30 32.75 7.07
N SER A 9 -20.20 31.48 7.47
CA SER A 9 -19.38 30.50 6.76
C SER A 9 -19.94 30.34 5.36
N ASN A 10 -19.19 30.71 4.33
CA ASN A 10 -19.59 30.58 2.94
C ASN A 10 -19.77 29.09 2.61
N PRO A 11 -20.95 28.60 2.18
CA PRO A 11 -21.19 27.19 1.87
C PRO A 11 -20.35 26.64 0.71
N LYS A 12 -19.49 27.47 0.08
CA LYS A 12 -18.51 27.07 -0.92
C LYS A 12 -17.17 26.61 -0.33
N ASP A 13 -16.89 26.88 0.94
CA ASP A 13 -15.64 26.48 1.57
C ASP A 13 -15.76 25.04 2.08
N TYR A 14 -15.03 24.14 1.44
CA TYR A 14 -14.97 22.73 1.86
C TYR A 14 -14.31 22.64 3.24
N GLN A 15 -15.02 22.10 4.22
CA GLN A 15 -14.46 21.79 5.53
C GLN A 15 -13.95 20.35 5.55
N ASP A 16 -12.69 20.18 5.93
CA ASP A 16 -12.13 18.87 6.17
C ASP A 16 -12.87 18.16 7.32
N PRO A 17 -13.20 16.86 7.19
CA PRO A 17 -13.73 16.11 8.30
C PRO A 17 -12.71 16.09 9.45
N PRO A 18 -13.16 16.09 10.71
CA PRO A 18 -12.26 16.16 11.86
C PRO A 18 -11.24 15.01 11.84
N PRO A 19 -10.00 15.24 12.31
CA PRO A 19 -9.01 14.18 12.46
C PRO A 19 -9.58 13.02 13.29
N ALA A 20 -9.40 11.78 12.84
CA ALA A 20 -9.81 10.62 13.63
C ALA A 20 -9.01 10.60 14.95
N PRO A 21 -9.54 10.17 16.10
CA PRO A 21 -8.75 9.98 17.32
C PRO A 21 -7.52 9.09 17.09
N LEU A 22 -6.36 9.43 17.69
CA LEU A 22 -5.13 8.62 17.52
C LEU A 22 -5.33 7.24 18.13
N VAL A 23 -5.98 7.20 19.29
CA VAL A 23 -6.32 6.00 20.04
C VAL A 23 -7.84 5.95 20.15
N ASP A 24 -8.45 5.00 19.44
CA ASP A 24 -9.88 4.67 19.56
C ASP A 24 -9.99 3.19 19.93
N THR A 25 -9.92 2.91 21.23
CA THR A 25 -10.04 1.54 21.75
C THR A 25 -11.46 0.99 21.56
N GLY A 26 -12.46 1.84 21.32
CA GLY A 26 -13.83 1.43 21.02
C GLY A 26 -13.94 0.63 19.73
N GLU A 27 -13.01 0.80 18.78
CA GLU A 27 -12.97 0.00 17.55
C GLU A 27 -12.71 -1.50 17.82
N LEU A 28 -12.02 -1.85 18.92
CA LEU A 28 -11.71 -3.24 19.28
C LEU A 28 -12.98 -4.06 19.57
N GLY A 29 -14.08 -3.41 19.93
CA GLY A 29 -15.39 -4.06 20.11
C GLY A 29 -16.17 -4.27 18.81
N LYS A 30 -15.72 -3.70 17.68
CA LYS A 30 -16.48 -3.71 16.42
C LYS A 30 -16.07 -4.89 15.53
N TRP A 31 -17.04 -5.75 15.18
CA TRP A 31 -16.84 -6.83 14.21
C TRP A 31 -16.35 -6.34 12.83
N SER A 32 -16.66 -5.11 12.45
CA SER A 32 -16.18 -4.49 11.21
C SER A 32 -14.65 -4.36 11.19
N LEU A 33 -13.99 -4.10 12.32
CA LEU A 33 -12.53 -4.03 12.44
C LEU A 33 -11.88 -5.39 12.12
N TYR A 34 -12.38 -6.47 12.72
CA TYR A 34 -11.85 -7.82 12.48
C TYR A 34 -12.08 -8.27 11.03
N ARG A 35 -13.23 -7.95 10.44
CA ARG A 35 -13.48 -8.19 9.01
C ARG A 35 -12.53 -7.40 8.11
N ALA A 36 -12.20 -6.16 8.48
CA ALA A 36 -11.21 -5.36 7.78
C ALA A 36 -9.80 -5.94 7.90
N ALA A 37 -9.41 -6.43 9.08
CA ALA A 37 -8.13 -7.12 9.26
C ALA A 37 -8.04 -8.42 8.44
N ILE A 38 -9.12 -9.22 8.37
CA ILE A 38 -9.19 -10.41 7.50
C ILE A 38 -9.07 -10.02 6.02
N ALA A 39 -9.69 -8.91 5.61
CA ALA A 39 -9.57 -8.41 4.24
C ALA A 39 -8.12 -8.01 3.90
N GLU A 40 -7.44 -7.28 4.80
CA GLU A 40 -6.02 -6.94 4.65
C GLU A 40 -5.12 -8.19 4.61
N PHE A 41 -5.35 -9.16 5.50
CA PHE A 41 -4.64 -10.43 5.50
C PHE A 41 -4.80 -11.17 4.16
N THR A 42 -6.04 -11.35 3.71
CA THR A 42 -6.38 -12.12 2.51
C THR A 42 -5.83 -11.43 1.27
N ALA A 43 -6.00 -10.11 1.17
CA ALA A 43 -5.48 -9.35 0.04
C ALA A 43 -3.95 -9.36 -0.01
N THR A 44 -3.25 -9.17 1.12
CA THR A 44 -1.78 -9.25 1.11
C THR A 44 -1.27 -10.67 0.84
N LEU A 45 -1.98 -11.71 1.30
CA LEU A 45 -1.69 -13.10 0.93
C LEU A 45 -1.77 -13.31 -0.57
N LEU A 46 -2.89 -12.90 -1.21
CA LEU A 46 -3.07 -13.03 -2.65
C LEU A 46 -2.04 -12.20 -3.42
N LEU A 47 -1.78 -10.96 -2.97
CA LEU A 47 -0.76 -10.08 -3.52
C LEU A 47 0.60 -10.78 -3.61
N VAL A 48 1.08 -11.30 -2.48
CA VAL A 48 2.40 -11.92 -2.41
C VAL A 48 2.42 -13.27 -3.11
N CYS A 49 1.38 -14.10 -2.95
CA CYS A 49 1.30 -15.42 -3.60
C CYS A 49 1.43 -15.30 -5.12
N ILE A 50 0.58 -14.47 -5.75
CA ILE A 50 0.54 -14.35 -7.21
C ILE A 50 1.78 -13.63 -7.73
N SER A 51 2.17 -12.50 -7.14
CA SER A 51 3.32 -11.73 -7.63
C SER A 51 4.65 -12.48 -7.48
N VAL A 52 4.87 -13.18 -6.36
CA VAL A 52 6.05 -14.04 -6.19
C VAL A 52 5.99 -15.22 -7.15
N SER A 53 4.83 -15.85 -7.35
CA SER A 53 4.69 -16.93 -8.33
C SER A 53 5.01 -16.46 -9.76
N THR A 54 4.62 -15.24 -10.15
CA THR A 54 5.02 -14.63 -11.42
C THR A 54 6.54 -14.47 -11.52
N VAL A 55 7.20 -13.97 -10.46
CA VAL A 55 8.66 -13.81 -10.42
C VAL A 55 9.38 -15.15 -10.54
N ILE A 56 8.93 -16.18 -9.81
CA ILE A 56 9.55 -17.52 -9.85
C ILE A 56 9.27 -18.20 -11.19
N GLY A 57 8.06 -18.06 -11.73
CA GLY A 57 7.68 -18.55 -13.06
C GLY A 57 8.58 -17.98 -14.15
N GLU A 58 8.75 -16.66 -14.17
CA GLU A 58 9.64 -15.95 -15.10
C GLU A 58 11.08 -16.45 -14.97
N LYS A 59 11.64 -16.45 -13.76
CA LYS A 59 13.04 -16.86 -13.54
C LYS A 59 13.32 -18.32 -13.87
N ARG A 60 12.30 -19.18 -13.86
CA ARG A 60 12.41 -20.60 -14.20
C ARG A 60 12.45 -20.84 -15.71
N GLN A 61 11.88 -19.93 -16.50
CA GLN A 61 11.87 -20.06 -17.95
C GLN A 61 13.26 -19.78 -18.53
N SER A 62 13.74 -20.64 -19.43
CA SER A 62 14.98 -20.47 -20.18
C SER A 62 14.65 -20.07 -21.61
N GLY A 63 14.43 -18.77 -21.86
CA GLY A 63 14.17 -18.23 -23.20
C GLY A 63 13.17 -17.07 -23.21
N GLU A 64 12.84 -16.57 -24.41
CA GLU A 64 11.98 -15.40 -24.65
C GLU A 64 10.47 -15.63 -24.43
N GLY A 65 10.08 -16.80 -23.90
CA GLY A 65 8.66 -17.17 -23.70
C GLY A 65 8.04 -16.69 -22.39
N GLY A 66 8.78 -15.90 -21.60
CA GLY A 66 8.33 -15.42 -20.30
C GLY A 66 7.47 -14.17 -20.34
N ALA A 67 6.91 -13.82 -19.19
CA ALA A 67 6.19 -12.57 -19.00
C ALA A 67 7.16 -11.36 -19.03
N GLY A 68 8.45 -11.61 -18.79
CA GLY A 68 9.48 -10.59 -18.72
C GLY A 68 9.33 -9.68 -17.49
N VAL A 69 10.25 -8.73 -17.38
CA VAL A 69 10.20 -7.67 -16.35
C VAL A 69 8.91 -6.86 -16.45
N LEU A 70 8.39 -6.65 -17.67
CA LEU A 70 7.13 -5.96 -17.90
C LEU A 70 5.95 -6.73 -17.30
N GLY A 71 5.88 -8.04 -17.51
CA GLY A 71 4.85 -8.89 -16.94
C GLY A 71 4.93 -8.98 -15.41
N ILE A 72 6.14 -8.99 -14.84
CA ILE A 72 6.32 -8.86 -13.39
C ILE A 72 5.74 -7.52 -12.89
N ALA A 73 6.06 -6.40 -13.55
CA ALA A 73 5.53 -5.10 -13.16
C ALA A 73 4.00 -5.04 -13.24
N TRP A 74 3.39 -5.64 -14.27
CA TRP A 74 1.94 -5.80 -14.38
C TRP A 74 1.34 -6.70 -13.29
N ALA A 75 2.01 -7.77 -12.90
CA ALA A 75 1.54 -8.65 -11.84
C ALA A 75 1.45 -7.91 -10.50
N PHE A 76 2.45 -7.07 -10.16
CA PHE A 76 2.38 -6.25 -8.94
C PHE A 76 1.34 -5.13 -9.04
N GLY A 77 1.41 -4.29 -10.08
CA GLY A 77 0.52 -3.13 -10.20
C GLY A 77 -0.94 -3.50 -10.49
N GLY A 78 -1.16 -4.45 -11.40
CA GLY A 78 -2.48 -4.95 -11.74
C GLY A 78 -3.16 -5.64 -10.56
N LEU A 79 -2.42 -6.43 -9.77
CA LEU A 79 -2.99 -7.08 -8.60
C LEU A 79 -3.31 -6.08 -7.48
N ILE A 80 -2.50 -5.04 -7.29
CA ILE A 80 -2.86 -3.93 -6.39
C ILE A 80 -4.14 -3.25 -6.87
N PHE A 81 -4.29 -2.97 -8.15
CA PHE A 81 -5.54 -2.41 -8.70
C PHE A 81 -6.75 -3.30 -8.35
N VAL A 82 -6.67 -4.60 -8.63
CA VAL A 82 -7.77 -5.55 -8.35
C VAL A 82 -8.07 -5.63 -6.85
N LEU A 83 -7.06 -5.76 -6.01
CA LEU A 83 -7.26 -5.97 -4.57
C LEU A 83 -7.72 -4.70 -3.85
N VAL A 84 -7.22 -3.51 -4.24
CA VAL A 84 -7.78 -2.24 -3.73
C VAL A 84 -9.24 -2.11 -4.16
N TYR A 85 -9.59 -2.45 -5.40
CA TYR A 85 -10.98 -2.44 -5.85
C TYR A 85 -11.87 -3.34 -4.98
N CYS A 86 -11.41 -4.54 -4.64
CA CYS A 86 -12.17 -5.48 -3.81
C CYS A 86 -12.28 -5.06 -2.34
N THR A 87 -11.25 -4.40 -1.78
CA THR A 87 -11.14 -4.20 -0.31
C THR A 87 -11.33 -2.76 0.15
N ALA A 88 -11.31 -1.77 -0.74
CA ALA A 88 -11.41 -0.36 -0.37
C ALA A 88 -12.68 -0.02 0.43
N GLY A 89 -13.81 -0.66 0.13
CA GLY A 89 -15.06 -0.48 0.89
C GLY A 89 -15.10 -1.20 2.25
N ILE A 90 -14.18 -2.13 2.51
CA ILE A 90 -14.15 -2.97 3.70
C ILE A 90 -13.07 -2.49 4.68
N SER A 91 -11.81 -2.40 4.22
CA SER A 91 -10.66 -2.02 5.06
C SER A 91 -10.07 -0.65 4.71
N GLY A 92 -10.38 -0.12 3.53
CA GLY A 92 -9.63 0.98 2.90
C GLY A 92 -8.58 0.49 1.89
N GLY A 93 -8.26 -0.81 1.89
CA GLY A 93 -7.40 -1.45 0.90
C GLY A 93 -5.97 -0.92 0.95
N HIS A 94 -5.26 -1.15 2.05
CA HIS A 94 -3.86 -0.69 2.19
C HIS A 94 -2.86 -1.73 1.69
N MET A 95 -3.00 -2.98 2.12
CA MET A 95 -2.14 -4.15 1.83
C MET A 95 -0.64 -3.89 2.05
N ASN A 96 -0.31 -2.84 2.79
CA ASN A 96 1.02 -2.26 2.86
C ASN A 96 1.19 -1.48 4.19
N PRO A 97 2.16 -1.87 5.03
CA PRO A 97 2.45 -1.16 6.27
C PRO A 97 2.83 0.31 6.05
N ALA A 98 3.53 0.66 4.97
CA ALA A 98 3.92 2.04 4.68
C ALA A 98 2.71 2.93 4.35
N VAL A 99 1.72 2.41 3.62
CA VAL A 99 0.44 3.11 3.37
C VAL A 99 -0.34 3.27 4.68
N THR A 100 -0.41 2.21 5.49
CA THR A 100 -1.09 2.24 6.79
C THR A 100 -0.46 3.27 7.72
N PHE A 101 0.87 3.32 7.77
CA PHE A 101 1.65 4.29 8.51
C PHE A 101 1.36 5.73 8.07
N ALA A 102 1.36 6.02 6.76
CA ALA A 102 1.01 7.34 6.24
C ALA A 102 -0.41 7.77 6.65
N MET A 103 -1.37 6.85 6.63
CA MET A 103 -2.74 7.12 7.04
C MET A 103 -2.88 7.40 8.54
N VAL A 104 -2.04 6.80 9.39
CA VAL A 104 -1.94 7.17 10.82
C VAL A 104 -1.42 8.59 10.97
N LEU A 105 -0.33 8.93 10.28
CA LEU A 105 0.25 10.29 10.33
C LEU A 105 -0.77 11.35 9.87
N ALA A 106 -1.54 11.05 8.83
CA ALA A 106 -2.62 11.91 8.33
C ALA A 106 -3.90 11.87 9.19
N ARG A 107 -3.90 11.19 10.35
CA ARG A 107 -5.04 11.06 11.27
C ARG A 107 -6.30 10.49 10.57
N ARG A 108 -6.12 9.56 9.64
CA ARG A 108 -7.19 8.83 8.91
C ARG A 108 -7.40 7.41 9.44
N VAL A 109 -6.46 6.87 10.20
CA VAL A 109 -6.47 5.53 10.82
C VAL A 109 -5.99 5.64 12.26
N SER A 110 -6.64 4.94 13.19
CA SER A 110 -6.22 4.87 14.60
C SER A 110 -5.05 3.90 14.79
N LEU A 111 -4.29 4.07 15.87
CA LEU A 111 -3.16 3.20 16.22
C LEU A 111 -3.57 1.72 16.41
N PRO A 112 -4.67 1.38 17.12
CA PRO A 112 -5.09 -0.02 17.24
C PRO A 112 -5.41 -0.67 15.89
N ARG A 113 -6.13 0.05 15.01
CA ARG A 113 -6.43 -0.42 13.66
C ARG A 113 -5.16 -0.59 12.82
N ALA A 114 -4.23 0.36 12.90
CA ALA A 114 -2.96 0.29 12.19
C ALA A 114 -2.09 -0.89 12.63
N ALA A 115 -2.05 -1.19 13.93
CA ALA A 115 -1.34 -2.35 14.46
C ALA A 115 -1.95 -3.66 13.93
N LEU A 116 -3.29 -3.80 13.99
CA LEU A 116 -3.99 -4.97 13.44
C LEU A 116 -3.77 -5.13 11.93
N TYR A 117 -3.85 -4.04 11.17
CA TYR A 117 -3.60 -4.06 9.72
C TYR A 117 -2.15 -4.47 9.43
N THR A 118 -1.18 -3.88 10.11
CA THR A 118 0.24 -4.21 9.90
C THR A 118 0.52 -5.67 10.20
N MET A 119 -0.02 -6.21 11.30
CA MET A 119 0.09 -7.64 11.61
C MET A 119 -0.58 -8.51 10.54
N ALA A 120 -1.82 -8.19 10.17
CA ALA A 120 -2.57 -8.93 9.14
C ALA A 120 -1.83 -8.95 7.80
N GLN A 121 -1.29 -7.80 7.37
CA GLN A 121 -0.49 -7.66 6.14
C GLN A 121 0.78 -8.52 6.22
N CYS A 122 1.54 -8.44 7.31
CA CYS A 122 2.77 -9.21 7.48
C CYS A 122 2.51 -10.72 7.50
N VAL A 123 1.51 -11.18 8.26
CA VAL A 123 1.14 -12.62 8.32
C VAL A 123 0.60 -13.07 6.97
N GLY A 124 -0.23 -12.27 6.31
CA GLY A 124 -0.73 -12.53 4.95
C GLY A 124 0.42 -12.69 3.95
N ALA A 125 1.41 -11.80 3.97
CA ALA A 125 2.58 -11.88 3.11
C ALA A 125 3.40 -13.16 3.35
N VAL A 126 3.60 -13.57 4.60
CA VAL A 126 4.30 -14.84 4.93
C VAL A 126 3.52 -16.03 4.39
N CYS A 127 2.20 -16.09 4.62
CA CYS A 127 1.35 -17.15 4.08
C CYS A 127 1.36 -17.17 2.54
N GLY A 128 1.29 -16.01 1.89
CA GLY A 128 1.33 -15.88 0.44
C GLY A 128 2.64 -16.38 -0.16
N ALA A 129 3.78 -16.01 0.45
CA ALA A 129 5.09 -16.52 0.05
C ALA A 129 5.22 -18.03 0.29
N GLY A 130 4.66 -18.55 1.40
CA GLY A 130 4.61 -19.98 1.70
C GLY A 130 3.80 -20.77 0.65
N LEU A 131 2.67 -20.24 0.21
CA LEU A 131 1.86 -20.82 -0.86
C LEU A 131 2.61 -20.80 -2.20
N ALA A 132 3.28 -19.70 -2.55
CA ALA A 132 4.11 -19.64 -3.75
C ALA A 132 5.25 -20.68 -3.70
N ARG A 133 5.89 -20.86 -2.54
CA ARG A 133 6.90 -21.92 -2.32
C ARG A 133 6.33 -23.32 -2.51
N ALA A 134 5.10 -23.56 -2.05
CA ALA A 134 4.42 -24.83 -2.25
C ALA A 134 4.07 -25.08 -3.72
N MET A 135 3.58 -24.07 -4.45
CA MET A 135 3.20 -24.16 -5.85
C MET A 135 4.39 -24.44 -6.79
N HIS A 136 5.55 -23.84 -6.52
CA HIS A 136 6.73 -23.97 -7.38
C HIS A 136 7.70 -25.08 -6.93
N GLY A 137 7.47 -25.67 -5.76
CA GLY A 137 8.41 -26.58 -5.10
C GLY A 137 9.56 -25.83 -4.43
N GLY A 138 9.92 -26.25 -3.21
CA GLY A 138 10.89 -25.55 -2.36
C GLY A 138 12.27 -25.34 -3.01
N GLY A 139 12.75 -26.31 -3.80
CA GLY A 139 14.03 -26.21 -4.49
C GLY A 139 14.06 -25.12 -5.56
N GLN A 140 13.03 -25.05 -6.42
CA GLN A 140 12.96 -24.01 -7.46
C GLN A 140 12.70 -22.63 -6.85
N TYR A 141 11.83 -22.55 -5.85
CA TYR A 141 11.60 -21.32 -5.11
C TYR A 141 12.91 -20.75 -4.54
N ALA A 142 13.68 -21.57 -3.83
CA ALA A 142 14.96 -21.14 -3.23
C ALA A 142 16.01 -20.80 -4.30
N ARG A 143 16.14 -21.63 -5.35
CA ARG A 143 17.08 -21.41 -6.46
C ARG A 143 16.86 -20.07 -7.16
N HIS A 144 15.61 -19.62 -7.28
CA HIS A 144 15.26 -18.36 -7.95
C HIS A 144 15.10 -17.17 -6.98
N GLY A 145 15.56 -17.32 -5.73
CA GLY A 145 15.62 -16.24 -4.73
C GLY A 145 14.29 -15.95 -4.03
N GLY A 146 13.30 -16.83 -4.14
CA GLY A 146 12.02 -16.75 -3.41
C GLY A 146 11.17 -15.51 -3.67
N GLY A 147 11.46 -14.74 -4.72
CA GLY A 147 10.83 -13.43 -4.95
C GLY A 147 11.15 -12.39 -3.87
N ALA A 148 12.18 -12.63 -3.05
CA ALA A 148 12.59 -11.72 -2.01
C ALA A 148 13.26 -10.47 -2.57
N ASN A 149 13.06 -9.34 -1.90
CA ASN A 149 13.74 -8.10 -2.24
C ASN A 149 15.17 -8.14 -1.71
N GLU A 150 16.12 -7.72 -2.55
CA GLU A 150 17.52 -7.58 -2.19
C GLU A 150 18.16 -6.49 -3.04
N LEU A 151 19.19 -5.84 -2.49
CA LEU A 151 20.01 -4.91 -3.26
C LEU A 151 20.76 -5.65 -4.38
N ALA A 152 20.59 -5.19 -5.61
CA ALA A 152 21.30 -5.70 -6.77
C ALA A 152 22.80 -5.38 -6.69
N ALA A 153 23.62 -6.21 -7.36
CA ALA A 153 25.05 -5.99 -7.42
C ALA A 153 25.36 -4.64 -8.09
N GLY A 154 26.34 -3.90 -7.57
CA GLY A 154 26.74 -2.59 -8.08
C GLY A 154 26.02 -1.39 -7.46
N TYR A 155 24.97 -1.60 -6.67
CA TYR A 155 24.30 -0.54 -5.92
C TYR A 155 24.78 -0.47 -4.47
N SER A 156 24.86 0.74 -3.91
CA SER A 156 25.12 0.96 -2.49
C SER A 156 23.83 0.84 -1.67
N ALA A 157 23.95 0.56 -0.37
CA ALA A 157 22.78 0.52 0.52
C ALA A 157 22.02 1.86 0.54
N GLY A 158 22.72 2.98 0.47
CA GLY A 158 22.12 4.31 0.36
C GLY A 158 21.29 4.48 -0.92
N ALA A 159 21.79 3.99 -2.06
CA ALA A 159 21.03 4.00 -3.32
C ALA A 159 19.75 3.15 -3.22
N GLY A 160 19.82 1.99 -2.57
CA GLY A 160 18.65 1.16 -2.29
C GLY A 160 17.60 1.88 -1.44
N VAL A 161 18.02 2.52 -0.34
CA VAL A 161 17.11 3.30 0.53
C VAL A 161 16.47 4.46 -0.24
N VAL A 162 17.22 5.19 -1.06
CA VAL A 162 16.68 6.29 -1.87
C VAL A 162 15.69 5.79 -2.91
N ALA A 163 15.99 4.69 -3.62
CA ALA A 163 15.07 4.10 -4.59
C ALA A 163 13.74 3.68 -3.94
N GLU A 164 13.81 3.01 -2.79
CA GLU A 164 12.64 2.60 -2.01
C GLU A 164 11.85 3.80 -1.45
N MET A 165 12.54 4.85 -1.01
CA MET A 165 11.93 6.09 -0.53
C MET A 165 11.16 6.81 -1.64
N VAL A 166 11.79 7.01 -2.81
CA VAL A 166 11.16 7.68 -3.96
C VAL A 166 9.99 6.84 -4.50
N GLY A 167 10.19 5.54 -4.66
CA GLY A 167 9.13 4.63 -5.12
C GLY A 167 7.92 4.63 -4.18
N THR A 168 8.16 4.62 -2.86
CA THR A 168 7.08 4.67 -1.87
C THR A 168 6.45 6.05 -1.79
N PHE A 169 7.20 7.13 -2.00
CA PHE A 169 6.63 8.47 -2.12
C PHE A 169 5.62 8.53 -3.27
N VAL A 170 5.98 8.04 -4.47
CA VAL A 170 5.07 8.00 -5.63
C VAL A 170 3.79 7.22 -5.30
N LEU A 171 3.94 6.04 -4.69
CA LEU A 171 2.80 5.22 -4.25
C LEU A 171 1.91 5.98 -3.25
N VAL A 172 2.47 6.45 -2.14
CA VAL A 172 1.69 7.03 -1.03
C VAL A 172 1.09 8.39 -1.43
N TYR A 173 1.79 9.19 -2.22
CA TYR A 173 1.24 10.42 -2.79
C TYR A 173 0.05 10.12 -3.71
N THR A 174 0.14 9.08 -4.54
CA THR A 174 -0.99 8.61 -5.35
C THR A 174 -2.14 8.13 -4.47
N VAL A 175 -1.87 7.40 -3.39
CA VAL A 175 -2.90 6.95 -2.43
C VAL A 175 -3.65 8.15 -1.85
N PHE A 176 -2.95 9.18 -1.36
CA PHE A 176 -3.61 10.37 -0.83
C PHE A 176 -4.46 11.09 -1.87
N SER A 177 -3.93 11.25 -3.09
CA SER A 177 -4.65 11.86 -4.21
C SER A 177 -5.85 11.04 -4.69
N ALA A 178 -5.83 9.73 -4.45
CA ALA A 178 -6.88 8.77 -4.78
C ALA A 178 -7.92 8.60 -3.66
N THR A 179 -7.79 9.29 -2.53
CA THR A 179 -8.79 9.21 -1.45
C THR A 179 -10.13 9.82 -1.89
N ASP A 180 -11.23 9.14 -1.59
CA ASP A 180 -12.56 9.73 -1.70
C ASP A 180 -12.87 10.49 -0.41
N PRO A 181 -12.96 11.83 -0.45
CA PRO A 181 -13.23 12.61 0.75
C PRO A 181 -14.58 12.29 1.39
N LYS A 182 -15.55 11.79 0.61
CA LYS A 182 -16.94 11.60 1.03
C LYS A 182 -17.28 10.15 1.39
N ARG A 183 -16.49 9.18 0.95
CA ARG A 183 -16.76 7.75 1.18
C ARG A 183 -15.75 7.14 2.12
N LYS A 184 -16.25 6.41 3.13
CA LYS A 184 -15.45 5.71 4.13
C LYS A 184 -15.64 4.20 4.02
N ALA A 185 -14.62 3.44 4.36
CA ALA A 185 -14.73 2.01 4.56
C ALA A 185 -15.69 1.73 5.72
N ARG A 186 -16.41 0.62 5.65
CA ARG A 186 -17.52 0.27 6.56
C ARG A 186 -17.19 0.50 8.04
N ASP A 187 -18.04 1.29 8.71
CA ASP A 187 -17.99 1.61 10.15
C ASP A 187 -16.64 2.17 10.64
N SER A 188 -15.97 2.98 9.81
CA SER A 188 -14.64 3.54 10.12
C SER A 188 -14.44 4.96 9.57
N HIS A 189 -13.32 5.60 9.94
CA HIS A 189 -12.88 6.89 9.38
C HIS A 189 -11.97 6.76 8.15
N VAL A 190 -11.66 5.53 7.74
CA VAL A 190 -10.70 5.24 6.66
C VAL A 190 -11.34 5.59 5.31
N PRO A 191 -10.74 6.45 4.47
CA PRO A 191 -11.30 6.80 3.17
C PRO A 191 -11.28 5.61 2.20
N VAL A 192 -12.29 5.55 1.32
CA VAL A 192 -12.26 4.65 0.16
C VAL A 192 -11.25 5.19 -0.86
N LEU A 193 -10.48 4.30 -1.48
CA LEU A 193 -9.45 4.66 -2.46
C LEU A 193 -9.91 4.39 -3.90
N ALA A 194 -9.50 5.25 -4.85
CA ALA A 194 -9.62 4.97 -6.27
C ALA A 194 -8.50 3.99 -6.69
N PRO A 195 -8.83 2.75 -7.11
CA PRO A 195 -7.85 1.67 -7.18
C PRO A 195 -6.91 1.76 -8.39
N LEU A 196 -7.39 2.24 -9.54
CA LEU A 196 -6.63 2.22 -10.80
C LEU A 196 -5.36 3.08 -10.73
N PRO A 197 -5.40 4.36 -10.29
CA PRO A 197 -4.18 5.16 -10.15
C PRO A 197 -3.16 4.51 -9.22
N ILE A 198 -3.61 3.87 -8.13
CA ILE A 198 -2.73 3.22 -7.15
C ILE A 198 -2.01 2.03 -7.79
N GLY A 199 -2.75 1.17 -8.51
CA GLY A 199 -2.15 0.05 -9.23
C GLY A 199 -1.15 0.50 -10.31
N LEU A 200 -1.47 1.57 -11.05
CA LEU A 200 -0.56 2.14 -12.04
C LEU A 200 0.69 2.76 -11.42
N ALA A 201 0.58 3.44 -10.27
CA ALA A 201 1.74 3.95 -9.54
C ALA A 201 2.68 2.81 -9.13
N VAL A 202 2.13 1.70 -8.62
CA VAL A 202 2.92 0.50 -8.31
C VAL A 202 3.59 -0.05 -9.56
N LEU A 203 2.86 -0.19 -10.67
CA LEU A 203 3.42 -0.66 -11.94
C LEU A 203 4.61 0.20 -12.39
N VAL A 204 4.44 1.52 -12.46
CA VAL A 204 5.48 2.45 -12.95
C VAL A 204 6.71 2.39 -12.05
N VAL A 205 6.52 2.32 -10.73
CA VAL A 205 7.64 2.18 -9.79
C VAL A 205 8.38 0.86 -9.99
N HIS A 206 7.67 -0.24 -10.28
CA HIS A 206 8.31 -1.53 -10.59
C HIS A 206 9.18 -1.45 -11.86
N LEU A 207 8.68 -0.80 -12.92
CA LEU A 207 9.47 -0.61 -14.14
C LEU A 207 10.81 0.09 -13.88
N ALA A 208 10.84 1.04 -12.93
CA ALA A 208 12.04 1.79 -12.60
C ALA A 208 12.97 1.10 -11.58
N THR A 209 12.42 0.37 -10.61
CA THR A 209 13.16 -0.07 -9.41
C THR A 209 13.42 -1.57 -9.33
N ILE A 210 12.83 -2.39 -10.21
CA ILE A 210 13.13 -3.83 -10.28
C ILE A 210 14.65 -4.08 -10.42
N PRO A 211 15.40 -3.38 -11.30
CA PRO A 211 16.85 -3.63 -11.45
C PRO A 211 17.70 -3.25 -10.24
N ILE A 212 17.19 -2.43 -9.31
CA ILE A 212 17.93 -1.91 -8.17
C ILE A 212 17.69 -2.78 -6.93
N THR A 213 16.43 -3.07 -6.63
CA THR A 213 16.02 -3.72 -5.37
C THR A 213 15.00 -4.85 -5.54
N GLY A 214 14.57 -5.12 -6.77
CA GLY A 214 13.38 -5.95 -7.05
C GLY A 214 12.05 -5.27 -6.68
N THR A 215 12.09 -3.99 -6.30
CA THR A 215 10.96 -3.16 -5.84
C THR A 215 10.29 -3.67 -4.57
N GLY A 216 10.61 -3.06 -3.44
CA GLY A 216 9.94 -3.31 -2.17
C GLY A 216 8.64 -2.51 -2.08
N ILE A 217 8.76 -1.20 -1.86
CA ILE A 217 7.75 -0.16 -1.57
C ILE A 217 6.64 -0.55 -0.58
N ASN A 218 6.81 -1.70 0.07
CA ASN A 218 5.86 -2.40 0.90
C ASN A 218 6.63 -3.31 1.86
N PRO A 219 6.72 -2.94 3.15
CA PRO A 219 7.44 -3.72 4.15
C PRO A 219 6.91 -5.15 4.31
N ALA A 220 5.60 -5.38 4.22
CA ALA A 220 5.02 -6.72 4.34
C ALA A 220 5.41 -7.63 3.15
N ARG A 221 5.32 -7.10 1.92
CA ARG A 221 5.76 -7.81 0.68
C ARG A 221 7.25 -8.14 0.70
N SER A 222 8.05 -7.36 1.41
CA SER A 222 9.49 -7.61 1.55
C SER A 222 9.77 -8.63 2.66
N LEU A 223 9.04 -8.54 3.78
CA LEU A 223 9.15 -9.44 4.93
C LEU A 223 8.78 -10.88 4.59
N GLY A 224 7.61 -11.11 3.97
CA GLY A 224 7.07 -12.45 3.75
C GLY A 224 8.03 -13.38 2.98
N PRO A 225 8.41 -13.01 1.74
CA PRO A 225 9.39 -13.74 0.95
C PRO A 225 10.75 -13.92 1.65
N ALA A 226 11.26 -12.91 2.36
CA ALA A 226 12.53 -13.01 3.07
C ALA A 226 12.48 -14.07 4.19
N LEU A 227 11.39 -14.09 4.97
CA LEU A 227 11.17 -15.10 6.01
C LEU A 227 11.06 -16.52 5.43
N VAL A 228 10.28 -16.69 4.35
CA VAL A 228 10.03 -17.99 3.74
C VAL A 228 11.24 -18.52 2.97
N LEU A 229 12.08 -17.63 2.42
CA LEU A 229 13.33 -18.00 1.76
C LEU A 229 14.37 -18.51 2.77
N GLY A 230 14.52 -17.82 3.90
CA GLY A 230 15.41 -18.23 4.98
C GLY A 230 15.57 -17.15 6.05
N LEU A 231 14.93 -17.39 7.19
CA LEU A 231 15.03 -16.54 8.39
C LEU A 231 16.48 -16.48 8.87
N GLY A 232 17.07 -15.29 8.91
CA GLY A 232 18.40 -15.07 9.48
C GLY A 232 19.58 -15.50 8.60
N THR A 233 19.36 -16.15 7.46
CA THR A 233 20.42 -16.86 6.71
C THR A 233 20.64 -16.35 5.30
N THR A 234 19.80 -15.42 4.82
CA THR A 234 19.79 -14.99 3.42
C THR A 234 20.22 -13.55 3.27
N LYS A 235 20.75 -13.21 2.08
CA LYS A 235 21.05 -11.82 1.70
C LYS A 235 19.80 -10.93 1.78
N ALA A 236 18.63 -11.48 1.43
CA ALA A 236 17.35 -10.81 1.60
C ALA A 236 17.07 -10.42 3.06
N TRP A 237 17.37 -11.30 4.01
CA TRP A 237 17.25 -11.00 5.44
C TRP A 237 18.19 -9.86 5.87
N SER A 238 19.46 -9.89 5.46
CA SER A 238 20.42 -8.82 5.81
C SER A 238 20.06 -7.46 5.21
N HIS A 239 19.34 -7.44 4.09
CA HIS A 239 18.88 -6.21 3.43
C HIS A 239 17.49 -5.76 3.88
N LEU A 240 16.80 -6.53 4.72
CA LEU A 240 15.40 -6.29 5.05
C LEU A 240 15.17 -4.87 5.59
N TRP A 241 16.09 -4.33 6.38
CA TRP A 241 15.99 -2.99 6.95
C TRP A 241 15.80 -1.87 5.89
N ILE A 242 16.36 -2.03 4.69
CA ILE A 242 16.20 -1.08 3.57
C ILE A 242 14.71 -0.95 3.20
N PHE A 243 14.01 -2.07 3.20
CA PHE A 243 12.60 -2.20 2.83
C PHE A 243 11.61 -1.85 3.95
N TRP A 244 12.13 -1.42 5.10
CA TRP A 244 11.34 -0.80 6.17
C TRP A 244 11.64 0.69 6.27
N VAL A 245 12.93 1.06 6.30
CA VAL A 245 13.38 2.44 6.42
C VAL A 245 13.00 3.27 5.20
N GLY A 246 13.32 2.79 3.98
CA GLY A 246 13.02 3.49 2.74
C GLY A 246 11.51 3.75 2.59
N PRO A 247 10.66 2.72 2.68
CA PRO A 247 9.22 2.91 2.56
C PRO A 247 8.59 3.81 3.61
N PHE A 248 8.97 3.71 4.89
CA PHE A 248 8.44 4.61 5.92
C PHE A 248 8.90 6.06 5.73
N ALA A 249 10.14 6.29 5.32
CA ALA A 249 10.62 7.63 4.99
C ALA A 249 9.85 8.23 3.79
N GLY A 250 9.65 7.45 2.72
CA GLY A 250 8.90 7.87 1.53
C GLY A 250 7.44 8.16 1.84
N ALA A 251 6.82 7.32 2.66
CA ALA A 251 5.44 7.48 3.13
C ALA A 251 5.25 8.74 3.97
N ALA A 252 6.18 9.02 4.90
CA ALA A 252 6.16 10.25 5.70
C ALA A 252 6.32 11.50 4.81
N ALA A 253 7.28 11.48 3.88
CA ALA A 253 7.51 12.59 2.96
C ALA A 253 6.29 12.87 2.07
N ALA A 254 5.64 11.83 1.53
CA ALA A 254 4.42 11.98 0.72
C ALA A 254 3.25 12.56 1.53
N MET A 255 3.09 12.13 2.78
CA MET A 255 2.09 12.70 3.69
C MET A 255 2.36 14.17 3.97
N ILE A 256 3.60 14.55 4.31
CA ILE A 256 3.99 15.94 4.57
C ILE A 256 3.70 16.81 3.33
N TYR A 257 4.11 16.34 2.15
CA TYR A 257 3.90 17.05 0.89
C TYR A 257 2.40 17.24 0.59
N HIS A 258 1.62 16.17 0.60
CA HIS A 258 0.20 16.25 0.29
C HIS A 258 -0.57 17.09 1.33
N HIS A 259 -0.28 16.92 2.61
CA HIS A 259 -1.07 17.52 3.68
C HIS A 259 -0.66 18.95 4.00
N TYR A 260 0.64 19.24 4.17
CA TYR A 260 1.10 20.55 4.62
C TYR A 260 1.50 21.48 3.49
N ILE A 261 2.08 20.94 2.40
CA ILE A 261 2.53 21.76 1.27
C ILE A 261 1.37 22.03 0.32
N LEU A 262 0.67 20.99 -0.14
CA LEU A 262 -0.45 21.14 -1.09
C LEU A 262 -1.79 21.48 -0.42
N ARG A 263 -1.95 21.20 0.88
CA ARG A 263 -3.26 21.23 1.57
C ARG A 263 -4.31 20.41 0.81
N GLY A 264 -3.91 19.26 0.26
CA GLY A 264 -4.69 18.44 -0.65
C GLY A 264 -5.81 17.60 -0.01
N ALA A 265 -5.99 17.66 1.32
CA ALA A 265 -6.94 16.82 2.05
C ALA A 265 -8.41 16.97 1.59
N ALA A 266 -8.75 18.14 1.06
CA ALA A 266 -10.05 18.50 0.51
C ALA A 266 -10.22 18.18 -0.99
N ALA A 267 -9.12 17.92 -1.70
CA ALA A 267 -9.15 17.78 -3.14
C ALA A 267 -9.71 16.42 -3.54
N LYS A 268 -10.79 16.41 -4.34
CA LYS A 268 -11.22 15.21 -5.06
C LYS A 268 -10.61 15.25 -6.46
N ALA A 269 -9.76 14.27 -6.80
CA ALA A 269 -9.03 14.23 -8.07
C ALA A 269 -9.92 14.39 -9.33
N PHE A 270 -11.19 13.99 -9.23
CA PHE A 270 -12.22 14.38 -10.18
C PHE A 270 -13.47 14.83 -9.42
N ALA A 271 -13.75 16.14 -9.44
CA ALA A 271 -15.06 16.65 -9.06
C ALA A 271 -16.08 16.12 -10.07
N SER A 272 -16.75 15.02 -9.74
CA SER A 272 -17.92 14.57 -10.51
C SER A 272 -18.94 15.72 -10.50
N SER A 273 -19.17 16.36 -11.65
CA SER A 273 -20.18 17.41 -11.86
C SER A 273 -21.62 16.89 -11.72
N SER A 274 -21.82 15.68 -11.22
CA SER A 274 -23.10 15.00 -11.13
C SER A 274 -23.82 15.36 -9.82
N TYR A 275 -24.28 16.61 -9.68
CA TYR A 275 -25.33 16.96 -8.72
C TYR A 275 -26.18 18.16 -9.18
N ARG A 276 -27.48 17.88 -9.39
CA ARG A 276 -28.66 18.76 -9.58
C ARG A 276 -29.01 19.23 -10.99
N SER A 277 -29.85 18.45 -11.67
CA SER A 277 -31.12 19.00 -12.15
C SER A 277 -32.20 18.71 -11.09
N PRO A 278 -32.91 19.71 -10.55
CA PRO A 278 -34.23 19.48 -9.99
C PRO A 278 -35.21 19.44 -11.17
N HIS A 279 -35.72 18.24 -11.49
CA HIS A 279 -36.96 18.14 -12.25
C HIS A 279 -38.10 18.33 -11.25
N PHE A 280 -38.63 19.55 -11.15
CA PHE A 280 -40.02 19.92 -10.87
C PHE A 280 -40.21 21.39 -11.24
#